data_AF-A0A2G8KYV0-F1
#
_entry.id   AF-A0A2G8KYV0-F1
#
_cell.length_a   1.000
_cell.length_b   1.000
_cell.length_c   1.000
_cell.angle_alpha   90.00
_cell.angle_beta   90.00
_cell.angle_gamma   90.00
#
_symmetry.space_group_name_H-M   'P 1'
#
loop_
_entity.id
_entity.type
_entity.pdbx_description
1 polymer ?
#
loop_
_entity_poly.entity_id
_entity_poly.type
_entity_poly.pdbx_seq_one_letter_code
_entity_poly.pdbx_strand_id
1 'polypeptide(L)'
;MIENVKFQKVTNQFQDKLRKDVSRIKKSTKLLIPADKTRNLYEIDTQLHEKLLRQHITKNYQTTSMAPVNRINAEARTIAEKLGIDNRMESMATKQAFITLKDHKDNFENNLPCRLINPAKSETGLISKAILDRINNAIRIATKVNQWRNTSSVIEWFKEHTRQREIHLHQLRHR
;
A
#
# COMPACT_ATOMS: atom_id res chain seq x y z
N MET A 1 35.86 -10.54 -37.53
CA MET A 1 34.52 -10.69 -38.12
C MET A 1 33.60 -11.23 -37.03
N ILE A 2 32.58 -10.49 -36.63
CA ILE A 2 31.54 -11.00 -35.74
C ILE A 2 30.44 -11.54 -36.65
N GLU A 3 30.23 -12.85 -36.65
CA GLU A 3 29.13 -13.47 -37.40
C GLU A 3 27.78 -12.98 -36.87
N ASN A 4 26.86 -12.68 -37.78
CA ASN A 4 25.49 -12.32 -37.43
C ASN A 4 24.80 -13.52 -36.78
N VAL A 5 24.68 -13.51 -35.45
CA VAL A 5 23.94 -14.53 -34.69
C VAL A 5 22.47 -14.50 -35.14
N LYS A 6 22.04 -15.56 -35.83
CA LYS A 6 20.63 -15.76 -36.21
C LYS A 6 19.92 -16.58 -35.13
N PHE A 7 18.98 -15.95 -34.44
CA PHE A 7 18.17 -16.63 -33.42
C PHE A 7 17.07 -17.48 -34.08
N GLN A 8 16.92 -18.72 -33.63
CA GLN A 8 15.82 -19.58 -34.03
C GLN A 8 14.54 -19.16 -33.30
N LYS A 9 13.43 -19.03 -34.04
CA LYS A 9 12.12 -18.70 -33.48
C LYS A 9 11.47 -19.97 -32.93
N VAL A 10 11.90 -20.43 -31.76
CA VAL A 10 11.31 -21.59 -31.10
C VAL A 10 10.01 -21.16 -30.40
N THR A 11 8.90 -21.80 -30.75
CA THR A 11 7.59 -21.57 -30.12
C THR A 11 7.15 -22.82 -29.40
N ASN A 12 6.75 -22.67 -28.14
CA ASN A 12 6.21 -23.77 -27.34
C ASN A 12 4.71 -23.59 -27.12
N GLN A 13 4.04 -24.64 -26.64
CA GLN A 13 2.60 -24.64 -26.40
C GLN A 13 2.15 -23.50 -25.49
N PHE A 14 2.97 -23.13 -24.49
CA PHE A 14 2.68 -22.02 -23.59
C PHE A 14 2.68 -20.68 -24.32
N GLN A 15 3.70 -20.41 -25.15
CA GLN A 15 3.79 -19.18 -25.94
C GLN A 15 2.65 -19.07 -26.96
N ASP A 16 2.22 -20.18 -27.56
CA ASP A 16 1.08 -20.18 -28.47
C ASP A 16 -0.24 -19.93 -27.74
N LYS A 17 -0.41 -20.52 -26.54
CA LYS A 17 -1.55 -20.20 -25.66
C LYS A 17 -1.55 -18.71 -25.28
N LEU A 18 -0.41 -18.17 -24.87
CA LEU A 18 -0.27 -16.76 -24.52
C LEU A 18 -0.63 -15.83 -25.69
N ARG A 19 -0.20 -16.17 -26.92
CA ARG A 19 -0.57 -15.40 -28.12
C ARG A 19 -2.07 -15.45 -28.39
N LYS A 20 -2.71 -16.62 -28.23
CA LYS A 20 -4.16 -16.77 -28.37
C LYS A 20 -4.90 -15.94 -27.33
N ASP A 21 -4.47 -16.01 -26.07
CA ASP A 21 -5.06 -15.22 -24.98
C ASP A 21 -4.91 -13.72 -25.24
N VAL A 22 -3.73 -13.24 -25.64
CA VAL A 22 -3.50 -11.83 -26.01
C VAL A 22 -4.41 -11.42 -27.18
N SER A 23 -4.57 -12.26 -28.20
CA SER A 23 -5.46 -11.97 -29.33
C SER A 23 -6.93 -11.89 -28.88
N ARG A 24 -7.37 -12.81 -28.01
CA ARG A 24 -8.72 -12.80 -27.42
C ARG A 24 -8.97 -11.51 -26.63
N ILE A 25 -8.04 -11.15 -25.74
CA ILE A 25 -8.15 -9.95 -24.90
C ILE A 25 -8.23 -8.69 -25.75
N LYS A 26 -7.38 -8.57 -26.78
CA LYS A 26 -7.38 -7.41 -27.69
C LYS A 26 -8.67 -7.26 -28.51
N LYS A 27 -9.36 -8.36 -28.79
CA LYS A 27 -10.62 -8.37 -29.56
C LYS A 27 -11.86 -8.22 -28.68
N SER A 28 -11.75 -8.48 -27.38
CA SER A 28 -12.88 -8.40 -26.46
C SER A 28 -13.26 -6.95 -26.20
N THR A 29 -14.56 -6.69 -26.12
CA THR A 29 -15.13 -5.41 -25.67
C THR A 29 -15.33 -5.35 -24.16
N LYS A 30 -15.14 -6.48 -23.46
CA LYS A 30 -15.30 -6.61 -22.02
C LYS A 30 -14.01 -6.26 -21.27
N LEU A 31 -14.18 -5.78 -20.05
CA LEU A 31 -13.09 -5.48 -19.13
C LEU A 31 -12.69 -6.73 -18.34
N LEU A 32 -11.40 -6.93 -18.13
CA LEU A 32 -10.87 -7.93 -17.22
C LEU A 32 -10.62 -7.31 -15.85
N ILE A 33 -11.39 -7.76 -14.85
CA ILE A 33 -11.35 -7.24 -13.49
C ILE A 33 -10.77 -8.30 -12.55
N PRO A 34 -9.72 -7.98 -11.77
CA PRO A 34 -9.17 -8.93 -10.81
C PRO A 34 -10.06 -9.09 -9.57
N ALA A 35 -9.99 -10.27 -8.97
CA ALA A 35 -10.54 -10.53 -7.65
C ALA A 35 -9.71 -9.85 -6.54
N ASP A 36 -10.36 -9.58 -5.41
CA ASP A 36 -9.77 -8.91 -4.24
C ASP A 36 -8.75 -9.81 -3.51
N LYS A 37 -9.05 -11.11 -3.37
CA LYS A 37 -8.26 -12.05 -2.55
C LYS A 37 -7.81 -13.31 -3.26
N THR A 38 -8.38 -13.63 -4.41
CA THR A 38 -7.99 -14.77 -5.22
C THR A 38 -7.18 -14.29 -6.43
N ARG A 39 -6.64 -15.23 -7.21
CA ARG A 39 -5.94 -14.94 -8.46
C ARG A 39 -6.87 -14.92 -9.68
N ASN A 40 -8.17 -14.90 -9.45
CA ASN A 40 -9.17 -14.96 -10.51
C ASN A 40 -9.28 -13.62 -11.26
N LEU A 41 -9.63 -13.71 -12.53
CA LEU A 41 -9.95 -12.59 -13.40
C LEU A 41 -11.34 -12.82 -13.99
N TYR A 42 -12.16 -11.79 -13.98
CA TYR A 42 -13.54 -11.85 -14.45
C TYR A 42 -13.74 -10.90 -15.62
N GLU A 43 -14.43 -11.38 -16.66
CA GLU A 43 -14.86 -10.55 -17.78
C GLU A 43 -16.17 -9.85 -17.40
N ILE A 44 -16.17 -8.51 -17.44
CA ILE A 44 -17.33 -7.68 -17.12
C ILE A 44 -17.59 -6.69 -18.25
N ASP A 45 -18.86 -6.48 -18.58
CA ASP A 45 -19.26 -5.45 -19.54
C ASP A 45 -18.95 -4.04 -19.00
N THR A 46 -18.46 -3.16 -19.87
CA THR A 46 -18.01 -1.80 -19.51
C THR A 46 -19.10 -1.01 -18.76
N GLN A 47 -20.35 -1.11 -19.19
CA GLN A 47 -21.48 -0.43 -18.56
C GLN A 47 -21.72 -0.92 -17.12
N LEU A 48 -21.61 -2.23 -16.88
CA LEU A 48 -21.78 -2.81 -15.56
C LEU A 48 -20.63 -2.39 -14.64
N HIS A 49 -19.40 -2.40 -15.14
CA HIS A 49 -18.24 -1.91 -14.39
C HIS A 49 -18.40 -0.44 -13.97
N GLU A 50 -18.80 0.44 -14.89
CA GLU A 50 -19.04 1.85 -14.58
C GLU A 50 -20.15 2.04 -13.54
N LYS A 51 -21.24 1.29 -13.65
CA LYS A 51 -22.34 1.31 -12.68
C LYS A 51 -21.83 0.93 -11.28
N LEU A 52 -21.10 -0.19 -11.18
CA LEU A 52 -20.55 -0.67 -9.91
C LEU A 52 -19.54 0.34 -9.31
N LEU A 53 -18.67 0.91 -10.15
CA LEU A 53 -17.70 1.92 -9.74
C LEU A 53 -18.39 3.17 -9.18
N ARG A 54 -19.36 3.73 -9.92
CA ARG A 54 -20.10 4.93 -9.49
C ARG A 54 -20.84 4.71 -8.18
N GLN A 55 -21.54 3.58 -8.03
CA GLN A 55 -22.25 3.21 -6.80
C GLN A 55 -21.32 3.15 -5.58
N HIS A 56 -20.10 2.65 -5.75
CA HIS A 56 -19.13 2.55 -4.65
C HIS A 56 -18.44 3.87 -4.34
N ILE A 57 -18.19 4.70 -5.36
CA ILE A 57 -17.70 6.06 -5.14
C ILE A 57 -18.73 6.83 -4.31
N THR A 58 -19.99 6.92 -4.74
CA THR A 58 -21.00 7.76 -4.06
C THR A 58 -21.39 7.27 -2.66
N LYS A 59 -21.08 6.02 -2.30
CA LYS A 59 -21.38 5.49 -0.97
C LYS A 59 -20.51 6.12 0.13
N ASN A 60 -19.21 6.24 -0.11
CA ASN A 60 -18.23 6.62 0.92
C ASN A 60 -17.32 7.79 0.49
N TYR A 61 -17.30 8.13 -0.80
CA TYR A 61 -16.43 9.13 -1.40
C TYR A 61 -17.26 10.14 -2.18
N GLN A 62 -16.63 11.27 -2.50
CA GLN A 62 -17.21 12.29 -3.36
C GLN A 62 -16.19 12.67 -4.43
N THR A 63 -16.68 12.95 -5.63
CA THR A 63 -15.84 13.54 -6.68
C THR A 63 -15.58 15.00 -6.35
N THR A 64 -14.39 15.49 -6.71
CA THR A 64 -13.99 16.87 -6.44
C THR A 64 -13.15 17.42 -7.58
N SER A 65 -13.01 18.74 -7.64
CA SER A 65 -12.15 19.39 -8.62
C SER A 65 -10.69 19.44 -8.15
N MET A 66 -9.78 19.89 -9.00
CA MET A 66 -8.37 20.04 -8.61
C MET A 66 -8.13 21.14 -7.58
N ALA A 67 -9.07 22.08 -7.40
CA ALA A 67 -8.87 23.19 -6.47
C ALA A 67 -8.73 22.73 -5.00
N PRO A 68 -9.60 21.85 -4.45
CA PRO A 68 -9.37 21.21 -3.16
C PRO A 68 -8.07 20.42 -3.07
N VAL A 69 -7.70 19.66 -4.11
CA VAL A 69 -6.45 18.88 -4.13
C VAL A 69 -5.22 19.78 -4.01
N ASN A 70 -5.20 20.88 -4.75
CA ASN A 70 -4.11 21.85 -4.70
C ASN A 70 -4.01 22.54 -3.34
N ARG A 71 -5.16 22.88 -2.71
CA ARG A 71 -5.19 23.43 -1.35
C ARG A 71 -4.62 22.45 -0.33
N ILE A 72 -5.02 21.18 -0.39
CA ILE A 72 -4.49 20.13 0.49
C ILE A 72 -2.97 19.97 0.31
N ASN A 73 -2.49 19.94 -0.93
CA ASN A 73 -1.05 19.84 -1.20
C ASN A 73 -0.28 21.05 -0.68
N ALA A 74 -0.80 22.26 -0.83
CA ALA A 74 -0.16 23.48 -0.32
C ALA A 74 -0.11 23.53 1.21
N GLU A 75 -1.21 23.12 1.87
CA GLU A 75 -1.27 23.03 3.33
C GLU A 75 -0.32 21.95 3.86
N ALA A 76 -0.33 20.76 3.26
CA ALA A 76 0.56 19.67 3.61
C ALA A 76 2.03 20.10 3.46
N ARG A 77 2.38 20.79 2.38
CA ARG A 77 3.72 21.37 2.18
C ARG A 77 4.11 22.33 3.31
N THR A 78 3.23 23.27 3.65
CA THR A 78 3.48 24.25 4.72
C THR A 78 3.76 23.56 6.06
N ILE A 79 3.02 22.49 6.37
CA ILE A 79 3.24 21.71 7.60
C ILE A 79 4.53 20.89 7.51
N ALA A 80 4.81 20.28 6.35
CA ALA A 80 6.02 19.50 6.12
C ALA A 80 7.29 20.33 6.24
N GLU A 81 7.30 21.56 5.72
CA GLU A 81 8.41 22.51 5.84
C GLU A 81 8.67 22.87 7.31
N LYS A 82 7.61 23.13 8.10
CA LYS A 82 7.72 23.38 9.54
C LYS A 82 8.28 22.19 10.32
N LEU A 83 8.08 20.98 9.80
CA LEU A 83 8.57 19.73 10.40
C LEU A 83 9.91 19.28 9.81
N GLY A 84 10.43 19.95 8.78
CA GLY A 84 11.68 19.59 8.09
C GLY A 84 11.61 18.24 7.35
N ILE A 85 10.45 17.88 6.80
CA ILE A 85 10.23 16.61 6.09
C ILE A 85 9.69 16.80 4.66
N ASP A 86 9.68 18.03 4.17
CA ASP A 86 9.17 18.42 2.84
C ASP A 86 9.88 17.68 1.70
N ASN A 87 11.19 17.44 1.83
CA ASN A 87 11.99 16.68 0.87
C ASN A 87 11.64 15.18 0.76
N ARG A 88 10.72 14.69 1.60
CA ARG A 88 10.28 13.29 1.66
C ARG A 88 8.81 13.11 1.31
N MET A 89 8.17 14.17 0.82
CA MET A 89 6.75 14.17 0.53
C MET A 89 6.48 14.51 -0.93
N GLU A 90 5.68 13.66 -1.56
CA GLU A 90 5.17 13.87 -2.89
C GLU A 90 3.78 14.52 -2.87
N SER A 91 3.47 15.23 -3.95
CA SER A 91 2.10 15.73 -4.17
C SER A 91 1.12 14.58 -4.40
N MET A 92 -0.16 14.80 -4.07
CA MET A 92 -1.19 13.79 -4.29
C MET A 92 -1.24 13.32 -5.75
N ALA A 93 -1.03 12.02 -5.96
CA ALA A 93 -1.06 11.44 -7.29
C ALA A 93 -2.46 11.46 -7.90
N THR A 94 -2.58 11.83 -9.19
CA THR A 94 -3.84 11.82 -9.93
C THR A 94 -4.01 10.48 -10.66
N LYS A 95 -4.52 9.48 -9.96
CA LYS A 95 -4.80 8.15 -10.52
C LYS A 95 -6.28 7.81 -10.42
N GLN A 96 -6.83 7.24 -11.48
CA GLN A 96 -8.24 6.83 -11.52
C GLN A 96 -8.51 5.71 -10.52
N ALA A 97 -9.66 5.80 -9.85
CA ALA A 97 -10.14 4.73 -9.00
C ALA A 97 -10.69 3.58 -9.85
N PHE A 98 -10.56 2.36 -9.35
CA PHE A 98 -11.07 1.15 -10.00
C PHE A 98 -11.64 0.21 -8.95
N ILE A 99 -12.34 -0.84 -9.39
CA ILE A 99 -12.92 -1.84 -8.50
C ILE A 99 -12.22 -3.21 -8.63
N THR A 100 -12.22 -3.98 -7.55
CA THR A 100 -11.90 -5.41 -7.55
C THR A 100 -13.12 -6.21 -7.07
N LEU A 101 -13.29 -7.44 -7.53
CA LEU A 101 -14.44 -8.28 -7.17
C LEU A 101 -14.17 -9.09 -5.91
N LYS A 102 -15.16 -9.16 -5.01
CA LYS A 102 -15.07 -9.97 -3.78
C LYS A 102 -15.71 -11.34 -4.00
N ASP A 103 -15.06 -12.16 -4.81
CA ASP A 103 -15.49 -13.54 -5.15
C ASP A 103 -15.54 -14.50 -3.94
N HIS A 104 -14.84 -14.17 -2.86
CA HIS A 104 -14.88 -14.88 -1.58
C HIS A 104 -16.10 -14.54 -0.69
N LYS A 105 -17.07 -13.75 -1.20
CA LYS A 105 -18.28 -13.39 -0.44
C LYS A 105 -19.45 -14.27 -0.86
N ASP A 106 -20.33 -14.54 0.11
CA ASP A 106 -21.55 -15.30 -0.13
C ASP A 106 -22.39 -14.66 -1.23
N ASN A 107 -23.07 -15.51 -2.01
CA ASN A 107 -23.97 -15.09 -3.08
C ASN A 107 -23.31 -14.25 -4.20
N PHE A 108 -22.01 -14.45 -4.46
CA PHE A 108 -21.25 -13.77 -5.51
C PHE A 108 -21.82 -13.97 -6.93
N GLU A 109 -22.47 -15.10 -7.18
CA GLU A 109 -23.05 -15.40 -8.49
C GLU A 109 -24.25 -14.50 -8.80
N ASN A 110 -25.04 -14.12 -7.79
CA ASN A 110 -26.23 -13.29 -7.97
C ASN A 110 -25.99 -11.81 -7.66
N ASN A 111 -24.98 -11.50 -6.83
CA ASN A 111 -24.57 -10.14 -6.50
C ASN A 111 -23.07 -10.00 -6.74
N LEU A 112 -22.63 -8.88 -7.30
CA LEU A 112 -21.21 -8.61 -7.51
C LEU A 112 -20.66 -7.64 -6.45
N PRO A 113 -20.40 -8.11 -5.20
CA PRO A 113 -19.77 -7.27 -4.20
C PRO A 113 -18.38 -6.88 -4.68
N CYS A 114 -18.05 -5.60 -4.59
CA CYS A 114 -16.74 -5.13 -5.00
C CYS A 114 -16.03 -4.33 -3.90
N ARG A 115 -14.75 -4.07 -4.11
CA ARG A 115 -13.93 -3.14 -3.33
C ARG A 115 -13.52 -2.01 -4.24
N LEU A 116 -13.82 -0.77 -3.83
CA LEU A 116 -13.24 0.40 -4.46
C LEU A 116 -11.78 0.54 -4.04
N ILE A 117 -10.90 0.65 -5.03
CA ILE A 117 -9.49 0.97 -4.86
C ILE A 117 -9.27 2.40 -5.36
N ASN A 118 -8.95 3.29 -4.42
CA ASN A 118 -8.45 4.62 -4.76
C ASN A 118 -6.92 4.65 -4.62
N PRO A 119 -6.17 4.64 -5.72
CA PRO A 119 -4.71 4.76 -5.71
C PRO A 119 -4.22 6.20 -5.45
N ALA A 120 -5.09 7.21 -5.58
CA ALA A 120 -4.78 8.62 -5.33
C ALA A 120 -4.91 8.96 -3.84
N LYS A 121 -3.86 8.69 -3.06
CA LYS A 121 -3.77 9.05 -1.64
C LYS A 121 -2.67 10.08 -1.43
N SER A 122 -2.89 11.02 -0.50
CA SER A 122 -1.85 11.95 -0.05
C SER A 122 -0.86 11.27 0.90
N GLU A 123 0.37 11.76 0.93
CA GLU A 123 1.41 11.32 1.87
C GLU A 123 1.34 12.01 3.24
N THR A 124 0.18 12.58 3.58
CA THR A 124 -0.08 13.24 4.87
C THR A 124 0.16 12.34 6.08
N GLY A 125 0.18 11.01 5.90
CA GLY A 125 0.57 10.08 6.95
C GLY A 125 2.01 10.28 7.46
N LEU A 126 2.92 10.81 6.64
CA LEU A 126 4.28 11.15 7.07
C LEU A 126 4.29 12.32 8.05
N ILE A 127 3.43 13.34 7.81
CA ILE A 127 3.20 14.45 8.73
C ILE A 127 2.65 13.92 10.06
N SER A 128 1.58 13.12 10.02
CA SER A 128 0.98 12.54 11.22
C SER A 128 2.00 11.75 12.03
N LYS A 129 2.84 10.95 11.35
CA LYS A 129 3.91 10.18 12.00
C LYS A 129 4.91 11.08 12.71
N ALA A 130 5.39 12.15 12.07
CA ALA A 130 6.34 13.08 12.67
C ALA A 130 5.78 13.78 13.93
N ILE A 131 4.50 14.17 13.89
CA ILE A 131 3.81 14.77 15.04
C ILE A 131 3.69 13.76 16.19
N LEU A 132 3.20 12.55 15.90
CA LEU A 132 3.08 11.47 16.89
C LEU A 132 4.45 11.10 17.48
N ASP A 133 5.50 11.09 16.66
CA ASP A 133 6.84 10.78 17.11
C ASP A 133 7.39 11.83 18.09
N ARG A 134 7.07 13.11 17.90
CA ARG A 134 7.41 14.19 18.82
C ARG A 134 6.66 14.05 20.16
N ILE A 135 5.36 13.78 20.11
CA ILE A 135 4.53 13.57 21.33
C ILE A 135 5.03 12.36 22.11
N ASN A 136 5.23 11.23 21.45
CA ASN A 136 5.73 10.01 22.08
C ASN A 136 7.13 10.21 22.68
N ASN A 137 7.99 11.02 22.04
CA ASN A 137 9.28 11.39 22.62
C ASN A 137 9.12 12.18 23.92
N ALA A 138 8.25 13.19 23.96
CA ALA A 138 8.02 13.98 25.16
C ALA A 138 7.47 13.12 26.32
N ILE A 139 6.52 12.23 26.03
CA ILE A 139 5.96 11.30 27.01
C ILE A 139 7.03 10.36 27.57
N ARG A 140 7.87 9.78 26.70
CA ARG A 140 8.98 8.91 27.15
C ARG A 140 9.93 9.64 28.08
N ILE A 141 10.29 10.88 27.77
CA ILE A 141 11.19 11.68 28.61
C ILE A 141 10.56 11.95 29.98
N ALA A 142 9.28 12.33 30.01
CA ALA A 142 8.57 12.66 31.25
C ALA A 142 8.30 11.44 32.14
N THR A 143 7.86 10.33 31.55
CA THR A 143 7.39 9.14 32.28
C THR A 143 8.47 8.10 32.52
N LYS A 144 9.59 8.17 31.77
CA LYS A 144 10.67 7.16 31.75
C LYS A 144 10.18 5.74 31.41
N VAL A 145 9.01 5.60 30.80
CA VAL A 145 8.47 4.30 30.38
C VAL A 145 9.14 3.82 29.10
N ASN A 146 9.35 2.50 29.02
CA ASN A 146 9.98 1.85 27.89
C ASN A 146 8.97 1.68 26.74
N GLN A 147 8.89 2.67 25.84
CA GLN A 147 8.15 2.57 24.58
C GLN A 147 9.12 2.35 23.41
N TRP A 148 9.52 1.09 23.22
CA TRP A 148 10.45 0.68 22.17
C TRP A 148 9.86 0.85 20.78
N ARG A 149 10.66 1.39 19.85
CA ARG A 149 10.24 1.69 18.47
C ARG A 149 10.60 0.61 17.46
N ASN A 150 11.54 -0.26 17.81
CA ASN A 150 12.05 -1.29 16.94
C ASN A 150 12.58 -2.47 17.77
N THR A 151 12.67 -3.63 17.13
CA THR A 151 13.12 -4.88 17.75
C THR A 151 14.55 -4.77 18.29
N SER A 152 15.44 -4.05 17.62
CA SER A 152 16.83 -3.89 18.05
C SER A 152 16.93 -3.21 19.40
N SER A 153 16.16 -2.14 19.65
CA SER A 153 16.13 -1.45 20.93
C SER A 153 15.59 -2.33 22.07
N VAL A 154 14.64 -3.23 21.77
CA VAL A 154 14.15 -4.23 22.75
C VAL A 154 15.25 -5.22 23.10
N ILE A 155 15.96 -5.73 22.08
CA ILE A 155 17.04 -6.70 22.26
C ILE A 155 18.19 -6.09 23.07
N GLU A 156 18.56 -4.84 22.78
CA GLU A 156 19.61 -4.13 23.50
C GLU A 156 19.27 -3.93 24.98
N TRP A 157 18.05 -3.48 25.28
CA TRP A 157 17.55 -3.40 26.65
C TRP A 157 17.56 -4.75 27.36
N PHE A 158 17.09 -5.81 26.69
CA PHE A 158 17.06 -7.15 27.28
C PHE A 158 18.46 -7.65 27.63
N LYS A 159 19.42 -7.49 26.72
CA LYS A 159 20.83 -7.85 26.94
C LYS A 159 21.43 -7.10 28.13
N GLU A 160 21.21 -5.78 28.21
CA GLU A 160 21.70 -4.99 29.33
C GLU A 160 21.07 -5.44 30.65
N HIS A 161 19.78 -5.77 30.66
CA HIS A 161 19.11 -6.27 31.86
C HIS A 161 19.66 -7.63 32.32
N THR A 162 19.94 -8.56 31.39
CA THR A 162 20.56 -9.85 31.70
C THR A 162 21.97 -9.68 32.26
N ARG A 163 22.77 -8.79 31.66
CA ARG A 163 24.13 -8.47 32.11
C ARG A 163 24.15 -7.92 33.54
N GLN A 164 23.22 -7.01 33.87
CA GLN A 164 23.10 -6.45 35.23
C GLN A 164 22.72 -7.52 36.26
N ARG A 165 21.84 -8.47 35.91
CA ARG A 165 21.51 -9.62 36.78
C ARG A 165 22.72 -10.50 37.06
N GLU A 166 23.53 -10.81 36.05
CA GLU A 166 24.73 -11.63 36.21
C GLU A 166 25.77 -10.96 37.11
N ILE A 167 26.01 -9.66 36.94
CA ILE A 167 26.91 -8.88 37.80
C ILE A 167 26.44 -8.90 39.25
N HIS A 168 25.13 -8.72 39.49
CA HIS A 168 24.56 -8.74 40.83
C HIS A 168 24.73 -10.11 41.51
N LEU A 169 24.48 -11.20 40.79
CA LEU A 169 24.68 -12.57 41.29
C LEU A 169 26.15 -12.86 41.60
N HIS A 170 27.08 -12.31 40.82
CA HIS A 170 28.52 -12.50 41.04
C HIS A 170 29.01 -11.75 42.29
N GLN A 171 28.49 -10.55 42.55
CA GLN A 171 28.79 -9.77 43.76
C GLN A 171 28.26 -10.43 45.04
N LEU A 172 27.12 -11.12 44.96
CA LEU A 172 26.55 -11.89 46.07
C LEU A 172 27.34 -13.18 46.38
N ARG A 173 28.08 -13.74 45.41
CA ARG A 173 28.93 -14.92 45.60
C ARG A 173 30.30 -14.62 46.22
N HIS A 174 30.68 -13.34 46.30
CA HIS A 174 31.96 -12.89 46.85
C HIS A 174 31.83 -12.11 48.17
N ARG A 175 30.66 -12.19 48.81
CA ARG A 175 30.45 -11.83 50.22
C ARG A 175 30.24 -13.11 51.02
#